data_AF-A0A380N0N3-F1
#
_entry.id   AF-A0A380N0N3-F1
#
_cell.length_a   1.000
_cell.length_b   1.000
_cell.length_c   1.000
_cell.angle_alpha   90.00
_cell.angle_beta   90.00
_cell.angle_gamma   90.00
#
_symmetry.space_group_name_H-M   'P 1'
#
loop_
_entity.id
_entity.type
_entity.pdbx_description
1 polymer ?
#
loop_
_entity_poly.entity_id
_entity_poly.type
_entity_poly.pdbx_seq_one_letter_code
_entity_poly.pdbx_strand_id
1 'polypeptide(L)' 'MKQKKDSVPVVPVILTSDITLENVNFKSGATVAVSPATADWLIVQGAAKIKPQADKE' A
#
# COMPACT_ATOMS: atom_id res chain seq x y z
N MET A 1 5.43 28.44 13.98
CA MET A 1 5.74 27.81 12.68
C MET A 1 4.66 26.78 12.39
N LYS A 2 3.78 27.03 11.40
CA LYS A 2 2.66 26.13 11.06
C LYS A 2 3.08 25.26 9.87
N GLN A 3 2.97 23.94 10.05
CA GLN A 3 2.78 22.91 9.00
C GLN A 3 3.96 22.78 8.01
N LYS A 4 4.48 21.59 7.74
CA LYS A 4 3.76 20.43 7.23
C LYS A 4 4.34 19.17 7.88
N LYS A 5 3.49 18.36 8.51
CA LYS A 5 3.82 16.94 8.69
C LYS A 5 4.22 16.45 7.30
N ASP A 6 5.45 15.98 7.13
CA ASP A 6 5.86 15.29 5.92
C ASP A 6 4.84 14.18 5.68
N SER A 7 3.86 14.46 4.80
CA SER A 7 2.92 13.46 4.34
C SER A 7 3.75 12.53 3.48
N VAL A 8 4.31 11.50 4.11
CA VAL A 8 5.02 10.44 3.41
C VAL A 8 4.10 10.00 2.27
N PRO A 9 4.54 10.07 1.01
CA PRO A 9 3.71 9.66 -0.11
C PRO A 9 3.29 8.21 0.14
N VAL A 10 2.00 7.92 0.00
CA VAL A 10 1.45 6.58 0.16
C VAL A 10 0.82 6.10 -1.14
N VAL A 11 1.00 4.82 -1.43
CA VAL A 11 0.50 4.14 -2.62
C VAL A 11 -0.54 3.12 -2.17
N PRO A 12 -1.77 3.17 -2.71
CA PRO A 12 -2.77 2.15 -2.44
C PRO A 12 -2.44 0.86 -3.19
N VAL A 13 -2.29 -0.23 -2.46
CA VAL A 13 -2.10 -1.58 -3.01
C VAL A 13 -3.19 -2.52 -2.51
N ILE A 14 -3.56 -3.49 -3.36
CA ILE A 14 -4.47 -4.59 -3.03
C ILE A 14 -3.59 -5.79 -2.68
N LEU A 15 -3.76 -6.31 -1.47
CA LEU A 15 -3.04 -7.49 -1.02
C LEU A 15 -3.57 -8.73 -1.75
N THR A 16 -2.68 -9.60 -2.17
CA THR A 16 -3.02 -10.90 -2.79
C THR A 16 -2.82 -12.06 -1.82
N SER A 17 -2.19 -11.81 -0.67
CA SER A 17 -1.93 -12.77 0.40
C SER A 17 -2.13 -12.11 1.76
N ASP A 18 -2.36 -12.93 2.77
CA ASP A 18 -2.40 -12.46 4.16
C ASP A 18 -0.98 -12.00 4.57
N ILE A 19 -0.84 -10.77 5.06
CA ILE A 19 0.45 -10.22 5.48
C ILE A 19 0.33 -9.50 6.81
N THR A 20 1.43 -9.41 7.55
CA THR A 20 1.51 -8.58 8.75
C THR A 20 2.39 -7.37 8.46
N LEU A 21 1.84 -6.16 8.53
CA LEU A 21 2.58 -4.90 8.43
C LEU A 21 2.46 -4.15 9.75
N GLU A 22 3.59 -3.74 10.33
CA GLU A 22 3.63 -2.94 11.56
C GLU A 22 2.79 -3.52 12.72
N ASN A 23 2.81 -4.85 12.90
CA ASN A 23 1.99 -5.62 13.86
C ASN A 23 0.48 -5.64 13.59
N VAL A 24 0.03 -5.17 12.43
CA VAL A 24 -1.36 -5.29 11.98
C VAL A 24 -1.44 -6.40 10.94
N ASN A 25 -2.33 -7.37 11.17
CA ASN A 25 -2.57 -8.45 10.23
C ASN A 25 -3.62 -8.02 9.20
N PHE A 26 -3.24 -8.04 7.93
CA PHE A 26 -4.10 -7.71 6.81
C PHE A 26 -4.43 -8.97 6.01
N LYS A 27 -5.70 -9.08 5.64
CA LYS A 27 -6.19 -10.19 4.82
C LYS A 27 -5.95 -9.95 3.34
N SER A 28 -5.76 -11.04 2.61
CA SER A 28 -5.81 -11.02 1.14
C SER A 28 -7.09 -10.35 0.65
N GLY A 29 -6.98 -9.54 -0.40
CA GLY A 29 -8.03 -8.70 -0.95
C GLY A 29 -8.17 -7.33 -0.28
N ALA A 30 -7.56 -7.09 0.88
CA ALA A 30 -7.61 -5.79 1.53
C ALA A 30 -6.82 -4.74 0.73
N THR A 31 -7.36 -3.53 0.65
CA THR A 31 -6.63 -2.37 0.12
C THR A 31 -5.93 -1.65 1.27
N VAL A 32 -4.61 -1.50 1.17
CA VAL A 32 -3.79 -0.80 2.16
C VAL A 32 -3.00 0.32 1.50
N ALA A 33 -2.84 1.44 2.20
CA ALA A 33 -2.00 2.54 1.75
C ALA A 33 -0.63 2.42 2.44
N VAL A 34 0.41 2.15 1.65
CA VAL A 34 1.77 1.92 2.16
C VAL A 34 2.76 2.86 1.47
N SER A 35 3.98 2.99 2.01
CA SER A 35 5.02 3.77 1.34
C SER A 35 5.42 3.15 -0.02
N PRO A 36 5.87 3.93 -1.01
CA PRO A 36 6.29 3.41 -2.33
C PRO A 36 7.30 2.27 -2.25
N ALA A 37 8.28 2.33 -1.34
CA ALA A 37 9.26 1.26 -1.13
C ALA A 37 8.60 -0.03 -0.64
N THR A 38 7.63 0.06 0.26
CA THR A 38 6.86 -1.09 0.75
C THR A 38 5.94 -1.65 -0.34
N ALA A 39 5.29 -0.77 -1.11
CA ALA A 39 4.46 -1.19 -2.24
C ALA A 39 5.28 -1.99 -3.25
N ASP A 40 6.44 -1.47 -3.65
CA ASP A 40 7.36 -2.14 -4.57
C ASP A 40 7.80 -3.51 -4.04
N TRP A 41 8.24 -3.57 -2.78
CA TRP A 41 8.61 -4.83 -2.14
C TRP A 41 7.47 -5.85 -2.14
N LEU A 42 6.25 -5.45 -1.80
CA LEU A 42 5.08 -6.34 -1.80
C LEU A 42 4.71 -6.83 -3.21
N ILE A 43 4.88 -6.00 -4.23
CA ILE A 43 4.60 -6.36 -5.63
C ILE A 43 5.66 -7.34 -6.14
N VAL A 44 6.94 -7.09 -5.87
CA VAL A 44 8.06 -7.96 -6.25
C VAL A 44 7.93 -9.34 -5.60
N GLN A 45 7.46 -9.40 -4.35
CA GLN A 45 7.16 -10.66 -3.65
C GLN A 45 5.89 -11.35 -4.15
N GLY A 46 5.08 -10.70 -5.00
CA GLY A 46 3.78 -11.22 -5.46
C GLY A 46 2.69 -11.21 -4.38
N ALA A 47 2.91 -10.49 -3.27
CA ALA A 47 2.02 -10.39 -2.12
C ALA A 47 1.03 -9.21 -2.20
N ALA A 48 1.23 -8.29 -3.14
CA ALA A 48 0.28 -7.22 -3.46
C ALA A 48 0.29 -6.84 -4.95
N LYS A 49 -0.72 -6.09 -5.36
CA LYS A 49 -0.84 -5.46 -6.69
C LYS A 49 -1.21 -3.99 -6.50
N ILE A 50 -0.75 -3.11 -7.37
CA ILE A 50 -1.18 -1.70 -7.34
C ILE A 50 -2.69 -1.67 -7.55
N LYS A 51 -3.41 -0.95 -6.68
CA LYS A 51 -4.84 -0.71 -6.93
C LYS A 51 -4.91 0.16 -8.18
N PRO A 52 -5.49 -0.31 -9.31
CA PRO A 52 -5.70 0.56 -10.44
C PRO A 52 -6.55 1.73 -9.92
N GLN A 53 -6.02 2.95 -9.98
CA GLN A 53 -6.87 4.12 -9.92
C GLN A 53 -7.81 3.97 -11.11
N ALA A 54 -9.10 3.97 -10.84
CA ALA A 54 -10.11 4.08 -11.89
C ALA A 54 -9.93 5.48 -12.48
N ASP A 55 -8.99 5.60 -13.41
CA ASP A 55 -8.72 6.80 -14.16
C ASP A 55 -8.56 6.39 -15.62
N LYS A 56 -9.73 6.22 -16.24
CA LYS A 56 -10.03 6.59 -17.63
C LYS A 56 -11.55 6.69 -17.76
N GLU A 57 -12.11 7.81 -17.32
CA GLU A 57 -12.96 8.67 -18.17
C GLU A 57 -13.05 10.09 -17.59
#